data_AF-A0A7C3LJV4-F1
#
_entry.id   AF-A0A7C3LJV4-F1
#
_cell.length_a   1.000
_cell.length_b   1.000
_cell.length_c   1.000
_cell.angle_alpha   90.00
_cell.angle_beta   90.00
_cell.angle_gamma   90.00
#
_symmetry.space_group_name_H-M   'P 1'
#
loop_
_entity.id
_entity.type
_entity.pdbx_description
1 polymer ?
#
loop_
_entity_poly.entity_id
_entity_poly.type
_entity_poly.pdbx_seq_one_letter_code
_entity_poly.pdbx_strand_id
1 'polypeptide(L)'
;MNGGRERFYAERDRRTAAYGVAAERLEAPVRIAVSDAAASSRPGQALALALVNMAARIHRRVELEVPAAPLLARSLVPADDLATACADTAMAIDPFIGLDLRRDGWGKDHVPSVGVGPGTRSPCHYYVGADAWSATLDVESHLVTEHAGTLLGGGLAAALGAAALVRSLFGERPVRRRVSLWGFRDRG
;
A
#
# COMPACT_ATOMS: atom_id res chain seq x y z
N MET A 1 17.24 -19.09 17.87
CA MET A 1 16.07 -18.18 17.99
C MET A 1 15.12 -18.25 16.79
N ASN A 2 15.11 -19.32 15.97
CA ASN A 2 14.29 -19.39 14.73
C ASN A 2 12.80 -19.75 14.92
N GLY A 3 12.40 -20.32 16.06
CA GLY A 3 11.03 -20.82 16.22
C GLY A 3 9.94 -19.74 16.33
N GLY A 4 10.29 -18.50 16.71
CA GLY A 4 9.32 -17.40 16.86
C GLY A 4 8.75 -16.92 15.53
N ARG A 5 9.63 -16.67 14.55
CA ARG A 5 9.27 -16.23 13.20
C ARG A 5 8.44 -17.30 12.48
N GLU A 6 8.87 -18.55 12.52
CA GLU A 6 8.17 -19.66 11.87
C GLU A 6 6.76 -19.84 12.42
N ARG A 7 6.61 -19.83 13.76
CA ARG A 7 5.29 -19.94 14.41
C ARG A 7 4.39 -18.76 14.06
N PHE A 8 4.92 -17.54 14.04
CA PHE A 8 4.17 -16.35 13.66
C PHE A 8 3.64 -16.47 12.23
N TYR A 9 4.49 -16.80 11.26
CA TYR A 9 4.06 -16.94 9.86
C TYR A 9 3.15 -18.15 9.62
N ALA A 10 3.32 -19.26 10.34
CA ALA A 10 2.39 -20.38 10.28
C ALA A 10 0.96 -20.00 10.72
N GLU A 11 0.82 -19.13 11.72
CA GLU A 11 -0.48 -18.62 12.15
C GLU A 11 -1.03 -17.55 11.18
N ARG A 12 -0.22 -16.54 10.87
CA ARG A 12 -0.60 -15.39 10.03
C ARG A 12 -1.03 -15.85 8.64
N ASP A 13 -0.24 -16.73 8.03
CA ASP A 13 -0.44 -17.12 6.63
C ASP A 13 -1.46 -18.24 6.46
N ARG A 14 -2.01 -18.79 7.55
CA ARG A 14 -3.02 -19.86 7.49
C ARG A 14 -4.21 -19.47 6.60
N ARG A 15 -4.68 -18.22 6.70
CA ARG A 15 -5.79 -17.70 5.87
C ARG A 15 -5.37 -17.53 4.43
N THR A 16 -4.18 -16.98 4.19
CA THR A 16 -3.66 -16.72 2.84
C THR A 16 -3.37 -18.02 2.09
N ALA A 17 -2.86 -19.03 2.78
CA ALA A 17 -2.65 -20.37 2.26
C ALA A 17 -3.97 -21.06 1.87
N ALA A 18 -5.07 -20.80 2.59
CA ALA A 18 -6.39 -21.32 2.22
C ALA A 18 -6.92 -20.76 0.88
N TYR A 19 -6.38 -19.63 0.40
CA TYR A 19 -6.65 -19.09 -0.93
C TYR A 19 -5.68 -19.60 -2.01
N GLY A 20 -4.83 -20.58 -1.70
CA GLY A 20 -3.90 -21.20 -2.66
C GLY A 20 -2.63 -20.39 -2.93
N VAL A 21 -2.29 -19.41 -2.09
CA VAL A 21 -1.01 -18.68 -2.21
C VAL A 21 0.12 -19.53 -1.64
N ALA A 22 1.08 -19.87 -2.48
CA ALA A 22 2.32 -20.55 -2.07
C ALA A 22 3.16 -19.63 -1.16
N ALA A 23 3.75 -20.18 -0.09
CA ALA A 23 4.49 -19.39 0.91
C ALA A 23 5.68 -18.64 0.30
N GLU A 24 6.31 -19.21 -0.73
CA GLU A 24 7.42 -18.61 -1.47
C GLU A 24 7.00 -17.31 -2.16
N ARG A 25 5.73 -17.20 -2.57
CA ARG A 25 5.19 -15.97 -3.17
C ARG A 25 4.98 -14.87 -2.14
N LEU A 26 4.77 -15.22 -0.87
CA LEU A 26 4.65 -14.22 0.22
C LEU A 26 6.00 -13.60 0.59
N GLU A 27 7.11 -14.28 0.26
CA GLU A 27 8.48 -13.79 0.41
C GLU A 27 8.92 -12.89 -0.76
N ALA A 28 8.15 -12.83 -1.85
CA ALA A 28 8.44 -11.91 -2.96
C ALA A 28 8.22 -10.46 -2.50
N PRO A 29 9.16 -9.53 -2.76
CA PRO A 29 9.01 -8.14 -2.35
C PRO A 29 7.87 -7.46 -3.11
N VAL A 30 7.25 -6.49 -2.45
CA VAL A 30 6.34 -5.51 -3.07
C VAL A 30 6.76 -4.10 -2.69
N ARG A 31 6.38 -3.13 -3.51
CA ARG A 31 6.78 -1.73 -3.37
C ARG A 31 5.59 -0.80 -3.22
N ILE A 32 5.74 0.18 -2.32
CA ILE A 32 4.78 1.26 -2.14
C ILE A 32 5.54 2.58 -2.19
N ALA A 33 5.22 3.41 -3.18
CA ALA A 33 5.75 4.78 -3.28
C ALA A 33 4.67 5.79 -2.92
N VAL A 34 5.05 6.85 -2.21
CA VAL A 34 4.17 7.97 -1.88
C VAL A 34 4.74 9.22 -2.53
N SER A 35 3.91 9.95 -3.27
CA SER A 35 4.30 11.23 -3.85
C SER A 35 4.38 12.33 -2.79
N ASP A 36 5.13 13.40 -3.06
CA ASP A 36 5.18 14.58 -2.19
C ASP A 36 3.79 15.21 -1.98
N ALA A 37 2.95 15.22 -3.03
CA ALA A 37 1.58 15.71 -2.96
C ALA A 37 0.70 14.86 -2.02
N ALA A 38 0.81 13.54 -2.09
CA ALA A 38 0.11 12.65 -1.15
C ALA A 38 0.68 12.75 0.27
N ALA A 39 2.00 12.89 0.41
CA ALA A 39 2.66 13.04 1.70
C ALA A 39 2.32 14.38 2.38
N SER A 40 1.97 15.42 1.61
CA SER A 40 1.60 16.74 2.14
C SER A 40 0.11 16.91 2.42
N SER A 41 -0.71 15.88 2.17
CA SER A 41 -2.18 15.92 2.31
C SER A 41 -2.66 14.91 3.34
N ARG A 42 -3.62 15.30 4.20
CA ARG A 42 -4.16 14.38 5.22
C ARG A 42 -4.82 13.15 4.58
N PRO A 43 -5.63 13.25 3.52
CA PRO A 43 -6.19 12.07 2.86
C PRO A 43 -5.13 11.20 2.17
N GLY A 44 -4.09 11.80 1.58
CA GLY A 44 -2.99 11.07 0.95
C GLY A 44 -2.21 10.23 1.96
N GLN A 45 -1.87 10.82 3.11
CA GLN A 45 -1.24 10.10 4.21
C GLN A 45 -2.12 8.97 4.77
N ALA A 46 -3.43 9.21 4.95
CA ALA A 46 -4.35 8.19 5.44
C ALA A 46 -4.46 6.99 4.48
N LEU A 47 -4.49 7.26 3.17
CA LEU A 47 -4.46 6.23 2.12
C LEU A 47 -3.15 5.43 2.23
N ALA A 48 -2.00 6.11 2.27
CA ALA A 48 -0.69 5.45 2.34
C ALA A 48 -0.57 4.54 3.58
N LEU A 49 -0.94 5.04 4.76
CA LEU A 49 -0.95 4.27 6.01
C LEU A 49 -1.88 3.04 5.90
N ALA A 50 -3.08 3.22 5.35
CA ALA A 50 -4.01 2.12 5.15
C ALA A 50 -3.47 1.05 4.18
N LEU A 51 -2.81 1.48 3.10
CA LEU A 51 -2.19 0.60 2.12
C LEU A 51 -1.04 -0.20 2.73
N VAL A 52 -0.12 0.46 3.46
CA VAL A 52 0.98 -0.21 4.17
C VAL A 52 0.45 -1.21 5.19
N ASN A 53 -0.54 -0.79 5.98
CA ASN A 53 -1.24 -1.64 6.93
C ASN A 53 -1.82 -2.91 6.26
N MET A 54 -2.49 -2.79 5.11
CA MET A 54 -3.03 -3.94 4.38
C MET A 54 -1.95 -4.81 3.75
N ALA A 55 -0.92 -4.20 3.16
CA ALA A 55 0.19 -4.93 2.53
C ALA A 55 0.97 -5.77 3.55
N ALA A 56 1.30 -5.20 4.72
CA ALA A 56 2.04 -5.88 5.78
C ALA A 56 1.31 -7.09 6.39
N ARG A 57 -0.02 -7.18 6.24
CA ARG A 57 -0.78 -8.37 6.69
C ARG A 57 -0.57 -9.60 5.80
N ILE A 58 -0.06 -9.40 4.59
CA ILE A 58 0.03 -10.46 3.56
C ILE A 58 1.47 -10.66 3.15
N HIS A 59 2.15 -9.59 2.75
CA HIS A 59 3.51 -9.64 2.23
C HIS A 59 4.52 -9.69 3.39
N ARG A 60 5.50 -10.59 3.30
CA ARG A 60 6.61 -10.68 4.27
C ARG A 60 7.74 -9.72 3.97
N ARG A 61 7.76 -9.13 2.76
CA ARG A 61 8.78 -8.15 2.34
C ARG A 61 8.11 -6.96 1.67
N VAL A 62 8.34 -5.77 2.21
CA VAL A 62 7.77 -4.51 1.72
C VAL A 62 8.88 -3.48 1.61
N GLU A 63 8.98 -2.85 0.46
CA GLU A 63 9.89 -1.74 0.20
C GLU A 63 9.09 -0.45 0.10
N LEU A 64 9.46 0.57 0.87
CA LEU A 64 8.73 1.83 0.99
C LEU A 64 9.58 2.98 0.47
N GLU A 65 9.03 3.76 -0.45
CA GLU A 65 9.52 5.10 -0.82
C GLU A 65 8.52 6.11 -0.28
N VAL A 66 8.82 6.70 0.88
CA VAL A 66 7.93 7.65 1.56
C VAL A 66 8.70 8.94 1.82
N PRO A 67 8.23 10.09 1.30
CA PRO A 67 8.84 11.39 1.58
C PRO A 67 8.86 11.69 3.07
N ALA A 68 9.91 12.39 3.51
CA ALA A 68 9.94 12.93 4.86
C ALA A 68 8.95 14.10 4.96
N ALA A 69 7.78 13.84 5.57
CA ALA A 69 6.72 14.82 5.75
C ALA A 69 6.15 14.71 7.18
N PRO A 70 5.79 15.83 7.84
CA PRO A 70 5.11 15.80 9.12
C PRO A 70 3.85 14.95 9.08
N LEU A 71 3.57 14.21 10.14
CA LEU A 71 2.37 13.39 10.21
C LEU A 71 1.12 14.28 10.43
N LEU A 72 0.23 14.29 9.44
CA LEU A 72 -1.05 15.00 9.43
C LEU A 72 -2.23 14.04 9.67
N ALA A 73 -2.14 12.81 9.18
CA ALA A 73 -3.15 11.79 9.39
C ALA A 73 -3.02 11.15 10.78
N ARG A 74 -4.13 10.69 11.34
CA ARG A 74 -4.09 9.91 12.58
C ARG A 74 -3.40 8.56 12.31
N SER A 75 -2.32 8.30 13.03
CA SER A 75 -1.65 7.00 13.03
C SER A 75 -2.16 6.10 14.16
N LEU A 76 -2.07 4.78 13.96
CA LEU A 76 -2.33 3.78 15.00
C LEU A 76 -1.12 3.55 15.91
N VAL A 77 0.06 3.99 15.47
CA VAL A 77 1.32 3.93 16.20
C VAL A 77 1.84 5.35 16.45
N PRO A 78 2.52 5.61 17.59
CA PRO A 78 3.15 6.91 17.83
C PRO A 78 4.21 7.20 16.76
N ALA A 79 4.12 8.35 16.09
CA ALA A 79 5.10 8.81 15.10
C ALA A 79 4.91 10.30 14.85
N ASP A 80 6.00 11.00 14.52
CA ASP A 80 6.00 12.44 14.23
C ASP A 80 6.01 12.74 12.72
N ASP A 81 6.45 11.77 11.91
CA ASP A 81 6.54 11.88 10.45
C ASP A 81 5.91 10.67 9.74
N LEU A 82 5.52 10.87 8.48
CA LEU A 82 4.84 9.85 7.67
C LEU A 82 5.70 8.62 7.39
N ALA A 83 7.01 8.78 7.16
CA ALA A 83 7.89 7.68 6.82
C ALA A 83 8.05 6.74 8.03
N THR A 84 8.28 7.30 9.21
CA THR A 84 8.28 6.58 10.50
C THR A 84 6.92 5.93 10.75
N ALA A 85 5.81 6.67 10.58
CA ALA A 85 4.47 6.12 10.80
C ALA A 85 4.17 4.90 9.90
N CYS A 86 4.57 4.93 8.62
CA CYS A 86 4.44 3.81 7.71
C CYS A 86 5.31 2.62 8.14
N ALA A 87 6.58 2.86 8.47
CA ALA A 87 7.50 1.83 8.91
C ALA A 87 7.03 1.13 10.19
N ASP A 88 6.68 1.91 11.20
CA ASP A 88 6.22 1.40 12.49
C ASP A 88 4.86 0.72 12.38
N THR A 89 3.98 1.18 11.48
CA THR A 89 2.74 0.47 11.17
C THR A 89 3.04 -0.92 10.59
N ALA A 90 3.98 -1.02 9.65
CA ALA A 90 4.35 -2.31 9.07
C ALA A 90 4.93 -3.27 10.13
N MET A 91 5.85 -2.78 10.97
CA MET A 91 6.48 -3.57 12.04
C MET A 91 5.49 -3.95 13.16
N ALA A 92 4.51 -3.11 13.47
CA ALA A 92 3.47 -3.42 14.44
C ALA A 92 2.52 -4.52 13.96
N ILE A 93 2.29 -4.61 12.65
CA ILE A 93 1.50 -5.68 12.03
C ILE A 93 2.30 -6.98 11.91
N ASP A 94 3.55 -6.88 11.49
CA ASP A 94 4.46 -8.00 11.29
C ASP A 94 5.85 -7.67 11.86
N PRO A 95 6.16 -8.14 13.09
CA PRO A 95 7.45 -7.90 13.73
C PRO A 95 8.66 -8.51 13.01
N PHE A 96 8.43 -9.41 12.05
CA PHE A 96 9.46 -10.10 11.29
C PHE A 96 9.50 -9.69 9.82
N ILE A 97 8.78 -8.62 9.46
CA ILE A 97 8.70 -8.14 8.09
C ILE A 97 10.08 -7.72 7.59
N GLY A 98 10.42 -8.13 6.37
CA GLY A 98 11.55 -7.61 5.62
C GLY A 98 11.20 -6.22 5.08
N LEU A 99 11.37 -5.19 5.90
CA LEU A 99 11.11 -3.80 5.53
C LEU A 99 12.38 -3.13 4.99
N ASP A 100 12.25 -2.44 3.86
CA ASP A 100 13.32 -1.63 3.28
C ASP A 100 12.79 -0.20 3.03
N LEU A 101 13.46 0.81 3.58
CA LEU A 101 13.10 2.21 3.44
C LEU A 101 14.01 2.88 2.40
N ARG A 102 13.45 3.17 1.24
CA ARG A 102 14.16 3.75 0.09
C ARG A 102 13.96 5.25 0.03
N ARG A 103 15.05 6.00 0.13
CA ARG A 103 15.06 7.47 -0.03
C ARG A 103 15.42 7.91 -1.45
N ASP A 104 16.24 7.11 -2.13
CA ASP A 104 16.76 7.42 -3.46
C ASP A 104 15.90 6.85 -4.59
N GLY A 105 14.83 6.13 -4.22
CA GLY A 105 13.94 5.42 -5.12
C GLY A 105 14.49 4.11 -5.66
N TRP A 106 13.81 3.57 -6.67
CA TRP A 106 14.11 2.30 -7.32
C TRP A 106 13.96 2.37 -8.83
N GLY A 107 14.66 1.46 -9.51
CA GLY A 107 14.61 1.32 -10.96
C GLY A 107 13.36 0.61 -11.49
N LYS A 108 13.28 0.47 -12.82
CA LYS A 108 12.25 -0.29 -13.53
C LYS A 108 12.51 -1.80 -13.51
N ASP A 109 12.66 -2.38 -12.32
CA ASP A 109 12.67 -3.84 -12.21
C ASP A 109 11.23 -4.40 -12.19
N HIS A 110 11.12 -5.73 -12.15
CA HIS A 110 9.83 -6.44 -12.19
C HIS A 110 9.18 -6.62 -10.80
N VAL A 111 9.56 -5.82 -9.80
CA VAL A 111 8.94 -5.89 -8.47
C VAL A 111 7.57 -5.21 -8.49
N PRO A 112 6.46 -5.91 -8.15
CA PRO A 112 5.12 -5.31 -8.12
C PRO A 112 5.08 -4.06 -7.24
N SER A 113 4.54 -2.98 -7.78
CA SER A 113 4.61 -1.66 -7.13
C SER A 113 3.34 -0.84 -7.29
N VAL A 114 2.95 -0.15 -6.21
CA VAL A 114 1.82 0.78 -6.17
C VAL A 114 2.29 2.16 -5.74
N GLY A 115 1.98 3.18 -6.53
CA GLY A 115 2.22 4.59 -6.22
C GLY A 115 0.97 5.26 -5.63
N VAL A 116 1.16 6.15 -4.66
CA VAL A 116 0.09 6.96 -4.04
C VAL A 116 0.24 8.41 -4.46
N GLY A 117 -0.75 8.92 -5.18
CA GLY A 117 -0.74 10.29 -5.71
C GLY A 117 0.15 10.46 -6.95
N PRO A 118 0.20 11.68 -7.53
CA PRO A 118 0.95 11.98 -8.73
C PRO A 118 2.43 12.25 -8.48
N GLY A 119 3.28 11.88 -9.45
CA GLY A 119 4.70 12.26 -9.41
C GLY A 119 5.50 11.57 -8.30
N THR A 120 5.25 10.28 -8.05
CA THR A 120 6.18 9.47 -7.26
C THR A 120 7.58 9.53 -7.89
N ARG A 121 8.64 9.51 -7.07
CA ARG A 121 10.01 9.57 -7.56
C ARG A 121 10.33 8.33 -8.38
N SER A 122 9.84 7.19 -7.94
CA SER A 122 9.99 5.94 -8.66
C SER A 122 8.77 5.60 -9.52
N PRO A 123 8.96 5.01 -10.71
CA PRO A 123 7.86 4.49 -11.50
C PRO A 123 7.22 3.30 -10.77
N CYS A 124 5.88 3.31 -10.72
CA CYS A 124 5.10 2.20 -10.23
C CYS A 124 4.32 1.50 -11.35
N HIS A 125 4.06 0.20 -11.16
CA HIS A 125 3.23 -0.59 -12.08
C HIS A 125 1.78 -0.12 -12.05
N TYR A 126 1.31 0.25 -10.86
CA TYR A 126 -0.02 0.77 -10.62
C TYR A 126 0.04 2.02 -9.75
N TYR A 127 -1.00 2.83 -9.84
CA TYR A 127 -1.19 4.00 -9.00
C TYR A 127 -2.60 4.00 -8.44
N VAL A 128 -2.70 4.49 -7.21
CA VAL A 128 -3.97 4.69 -6.54
C VAL A 128 -4.20 6.17 -6.25
N GLY A 129 -5.44 6.60 -6.47
CA GLY A 129 -5.92 7.94 -6.19
C GLY A 129 -7.31 7.90 -5.59
N ALA A 130 -7.74 9.02 -5.03
CA ALA A 130 -9.06 9.12 -4.42
C ALA A 130 -9.63 10.52 -4.60
N ASP A 131 -10.92 10.56 -4.92
CA ASP A 131 -11.67 11.80 -5.05
C ASP A 131 -13.05 11.67 -4.40
N ALA A 132 -13.21 12.37 -3.27
CA ALA A 132 -14.32 12.20 -2.36
C ALA A 132 -14.57 10.70 -2.07
N TRP A 133 -15.73 10.17 -2.43
CA TRP A 133 -16.13 8.80 -2.16
C TRP A 133 -15.63 7.78 -3.19
N SER A 134 -14.82 8.23 -4.15
CA SER A 134 -14.33 7.42 -5.26
C SER A 134 -12.87 7.04 -5.05
N ALA A 135 -12.55 5.82 -5.45
CA ALA A 135 -11.21 5.27 -5.52
C ALA A 135 -10.86 4.96 -6.98
N THR A 136 -9.61 5.16 -7.35
CA THR A 136 -9.07 4.79 -8.65
C THR A 136 -7.85 3.90 -8.46
N LEU A 137 -7.76 2.85 -9.26
CA LEU A 137 -6.55 2.05 -9.52
C LEU A 137 -6.28 2.13 -11.02
N ASP A 138 -5.09 2.60 -11.40
CA ASP A 138 -4.71 2.77 -12.80
C ASP A 138 -3.22 2.50 -13.00
N VAL A 139 -2.72 2.60 -14.24
CA VAL A 139 -1.29 2.59 -14.57
C VAL A 139 -0.72 4.00 -14.71
N GLU A 140 -1.58 5.01 -14.72
CA GLU A 140 -1.23 6.42 -14.68
C GLU A 140 -1.52 6.97 -13.29
N SER A 141 -0.74 7.95 -12.86
CA SER A 141 -0.89 8.51 -11.52
C SER A 141 -2.13 9.39 -11.40
N HIS A 142 -2.85 9.27 -10.28
CA HIS A 142 -4.06 10.03 -10.01
C HIS A 142 -3.90 10.89 -8.77
N LEU A 143 -4.63 12.02 -8.72
CA LEU A 143 -4.67 12.89 -7.55
C LEU A 143 -5.38 12.22 -6.36
N VAL A 144 -5.00 12.64 -5.17
CA VAL A 144 -5.77 12.45 -3.94
C VAL A 144 -6.31 13.82 -3.54
N THR A 145 -7.63 14.02 -3.64
CA THR A 145 -8.23 15.36 -3.47
C THR A 145 -8.47 15.70 -2.00
N GLU A 146 -8.34 16.99 -1.66
CA GLU A 146 -8.67 17.51 -0.33
C GLU A 146 -10.17 17.72 -0.19
N HIS A 147 -10.90 16.65 0.12
CA HIS A 147 -12.33 16.66 0.42
C HIS A 147 -12.62 15.76 1.63
N ALA A 148 -13.59 16.13 2.47
CA ALA A 148 -13.91 15.37 3.69
C ALA A 148 -14.25 13.89 3.40
N GLY A 149 -14.92 13.64 2.28
CA GLY A 149 -15.22 12.29 1.78
C GLY A 149 -14.00 11.50 1.32
N THR A 150 -12.88 12.14 0.96
CA THR A 150 -11.69 11.49 0.40
C THR A 150 -11.03 10.53 1.38
N LEU A 151 -11.26 10.66 2.69
CA LEU A 151 -10.79 9.66 3.65
C LEU A 151 -11.43 8.28 3.39
N LEU A 152 -12.71 8.24 3.04
CA LEU A 152 -13.42 7.00 2.73
C LEU A 152 -13.00 6.46 1.35
N GLY A 153 -12.94 7.33 0.33
CA GLY A 153 -12.43 6.95 -1.00
C GLY A 153 -10.97 6.47 -0.94
N GLY A 154 -10.14 7.09 -0.10
CA GLY A 154 -8.76 6.69 0.15
C GLY A 154 -8.65 5.31 0.80
N GLY A 155 -9.50 5.00 1.78
CA GLY A 155 -9.59 3.64 2.33
C GLY A 155 -9.92 2.59 1.26
N LEU A 156 -10.87 2.90 0.37
CA LEU A 156 -11.21 2.03 -0.76
C LEU A 156 -10.05 1.92 -1.78
N ALA A 157 -9.38 3.02 -2.09
CA ALA A 157 -8.23 3.05 -2.99
C ALA A 157 -7.05 2.22 -2.45
N ALA A 158 -6.79 2.31 -1.14
CA ALA A 158 -5.82 1.47 -0.46
C ALA A 158 -6.18 -0.02 -0.58
N ALA A 159 -7.47 -0.38 -0.49
CA ALA A 159 -7.91 -1.76 -0.66
C ALA A 159 -7.71 -2.25 -2.10
N LEU A 160 -7.98 -1.42 -3.10
CA LEU A 160 -7.68 -1.72 -4.51
C LEU A 160 -6.18 -1.90 -4.74
N GLY A 161 -5.34 -1.02 -4.16
CA GLY A 161 -3.88 -1.12 -4.25
C GLY A 161 -3.33 -2.39 -3.60
N ALA A 162 -3.78 -2.71 -2.38
CA ALA A 162 -3.39 -3.94 -1.70
C ALA A 162 -3.82 -5.19 -2.51
N ALA A 163 -5.05 -5.19 -3.03
CA ALA A 163 -5.53 -6.26 -3.89
C ALA A 163 -4.70 -6.39 -5.17
N ALA A 164 -4.26 -5.26 -5.77
CA ALA A 164 -3.40 -5.27 -6.94
C ALA A 164 -2.05 -5.96 -6.64
N LEU A 165 -1.41 -5.63 -5.52
CA LEU A 165 -0.16 -6.27 -5.08
C LEU A 165 -0.33 -7.79 -4.86
N VAL A 166 -1.42 -8.20 -4.22
CA VAL A 166 -1.73 -9.63 -4.02
C VAL A 166 -1.95 -10.34 -5.35
N ARG A 167 -2.72 -9.76 -6.27
CA ARG A 167 -2.97 -10.33 -7.60
C ARG A 167 -1.68 -10.49 -8.41
N SER A 168 -0.75 -9.54 -8.29
CA SER A 168 0.56 -9.66 -8.92
C SER A 168 1.39 -10.86 -8.41
N LEU A 169 1.17 -11.33 -7.18
CA LEU A 169 1.78 -12.59 -6.70
C LEU A 169 1.30 -13.81 -7.51
N PHE A 170 0.12 -13.73 -8.11
CA PHE A 170 -0.42 -14.78 -8.97
C PHE A 170 0.01 -14.65 -10.44
N GLY A 171 0.84 -13.66 -10.77
CA GLY A 171 1.15 -13.31 -12.16
C GLY A 171 -0.04 -12.70 -12.90
N GLU A 172 -1.12 -12.35 -12.18
CA GLU A 172 -2.24 -11.66 -12.77
C GLU A 172 -1.90 -10.20 -13.01
N ARG A 173 -2.53 -9.63 -14.04
CA ARG A 173 -2.48 -8.19 -14.32
C ARG A 173 -3.71 -7.53 -13.70
N PRO A 174 -3.56 -6.77 -12.59
CA PRO A 174 -4.60 -5.89 -12.11
C PRO A 174 -5.21 -5.04 -13.24
N VAL A 175 -6.54 -4.95 -13.22
CA VAL A 175 -7.32 -4.20 -14.21
C VAL A 175 -7.56 -2.80 -13.65
N ARG A 176 -7.49 -1.79 -14.51
CA ARG A 176 -7.85 -0.41 -14.17
C ARG A 176 -9.28 -0.38 -13.62
N ARG A 177 -9.51 0.31 -12.51
CA ARG A 177 -10.84 0.41 -11.90
C ARG A 177 -11.05 1.78 -11.29
N ARG A 178 -12.28 2.27 -11.43
CA ARG A 178 -12.80 3.38 -10.64
C ARG A 178 -14.07 2.92 -9.93
N VAL A 179 -14.07 2.99 -8.61
CA VAL A 179 -15.17 2.50 -7.77
C VAL A 179 -15.62 3.61 -6.84
N SER A 180 -16.92 3.76 -6.61
CA SER A 180 -17.50 4.74 -5.69
C SER A 180 -18.30 4.05 -4.60
N LEU A 181 -18.17 4.53 -3.35
CA LEU A 181 -18.93 4.04 -2.21
C LEU A 181 -20.43 4.37 -2.27
N TRP A 182 -20.85 5.28 -3.14
CA TRP A 182 -22.26 5.67 -3.32
C TRP A 182 -22.84 5.25 -4.68
N GLY A 183 -22.02 4.68 -5.56
CA GLY A 183 -22.45 4.23 -6.88
C GLY A 183 -21.57 3.09 -7.38
N PHE A 184 -22.11 1.88 -7.36
CA PHE A 184 -21.51 0.68 -7.99
C PHE A 184 -21.58 0.73 -9.52
N ARG A 185 -21.49 1.91 -10.14
CA ARG A 185 -21.48 2.03 -11.60
C ARG A 185 -20.05 1.96 -12.09
N ASP A 186 -19.64 0.75 -12.49
CA ASP A 186 -18.44 0.56 -13.33
C ASP A 186 -18.59 1.45 -14.58
N ARG A 187 -17.70 2.42 -14.72
CA ARG A 187 -17.35 2.97 -16.04
C ARG A 187 -15.95 2.47 -16.34
N GLY A 188 -15.89 1.36 -17.07
CA GLY A 188 -14.66 0.80 -17.63
C GLY A 188 -14.11 1.67 -18.75
#